data_AF-A0A8C2FSV7-F1
#
_entry.id   AF-A0A8C2FSV7-F1
#
_cell.length_a   1.000
_cell.length_b   1.000
_cell.length_c   1.000
_cell.angle_alpha   90.00
_cell.angle_beta   90.00
_cell.angle_gamma   90.00
#
_symmetry.space_group_name_H-M   'P 1'
#
loop_
_entity.id
_entity.type
_entity.pdbx_description
1 polymer ?
#
loop_
_entity_poly.entity_id
_entity_poly.type
_entity_poly.pdbx_seq_one_letter_code
_entity_poly.pdbx_strand_id
1 'polypeptide(L)'
;IIRLVHVPYSEYFQLEPVKQCHRVVILEDFMEHLAPKHCMDKKSNMGDGNPFGPFWDHIGAPSTLLFSLSNSVFLFFFRFPHKEHPVLALPGAPAQFPILEEHIGLQEYMVWTEKMVQEGEGYIRSLLNRPYVGILLRIGSDWVSFVCPDVNGWFPIVQIQMKISRIFIGTSVYTDSESHTAEIQKLFKGKVKVMSLQPDTAQTDLYILGQADHFIGNCVSSFSAFVKRERDIHRRPSSFFRMDYPGKRKGKEELL
;
A
#
# COMPACT_ATOMS: atom_id res chain seq x y z
N ILE A 1 0.65 -24.53 3.35
CA ILE A 1 1.39 -24.28 2.09
C ILE A 1 1.01 -22.88 1.64
N ILE A 2 1.92 -21.90 1.74
CA ILE A 2 1.67 -20.55 1.22
C ILE A 2 1.76 -20.65 -0.30
N ARG A 3 0.65 -20.46 -1.00
CA ARG A 3 0.64 -20.40 -2.46
C ARG A 3 1.04 -19.00 -2.87
N LEU A 4 2.18 -18.86 -3.54
CA LEU A 4 2.60 -17.59 -4.10
C LEU A 4 1.70 -17.28 -5.31
N VAL A 5 1.06 -16.12 -5.27
CA VAL A 5 0.13 -15.66 -6.31
C VAL A 5 0.67 -14.36 -6.88
N HIS A 6 0.89 -14.35 -8.19
CA HIS A 6 1.21 -13.13 -8.93
C HIS A 6 -0.11 -12.50 -9.38
N VAL A 7 -0.29 -11.23 -9.06
CA VAL A 7 -1.49 -10.47 -9.44
C VAL A 7 -1.05 -9.30 -10.32
N PRO A 8 -1.57 -9.18 -11.55
CA PRO A 8 -1.22 -8.07 -12.44
C PRO A 8 -1.55 -6.72 -11.82
N TYR A 9 -0.75 -5.69 -12.15
CA TYR A 9 -1.01 -4.30 -11.72
C TYR A 9 -2.44 -3.85 -12.09
N SER A 10 -2.88 -4.24 -13.29
CA SER A 10 -4.19 -3.93 -13.85
C SER A 10 -5.38 -4.55 -13.13
N GLU A 11 -5.16 -5.48 -12.20
CA GLU A 11 -6.23 -5.98 -11.34
C GLU A 11 -6.74 -4.87 -10.40
N TYR A 12 -5.83 -4.05 -9.88
CA TYR A 12 -6.12 -3.06 -8.85
C TYR A 12 -6.03 -1.62 -9.33
N PHE A 13 -5.13 -1.32 -10.27
CA PHE A 13 -4.83 0.05 -10.70
C PHE A 13 -4.87 0.22 -12.21
N GLN A 14 -5.23 1.42 -12.65
CA GLN A 14 -5.27 1.80 -14.07
C GLN A 14 -3.86 2.11 -14.59
N LEU A 15 -3.53 1.63 -15.78
CA LEU A 15 -2.22 1.87 -16.38
C LEU A 15 -2.09 3.28 -17.01
N GLU A 16 -3.18 3.81 -17.57
CA GLU A 16 -3.16 5.08 -18.32
C GLU A 16 -2.71 6.29 -17.49
N PRO A 17 -3.12 6.46 -16.22
CA PRO A 17 -2.60 7.55 -15.39
C PRO A 17 -1.08 7.47 -15.21
N VAL A 18 -0.51 6.28 -14.99
CA VAL A 18 0.95 6.10 -14.85
C VAL A 18 1.69 6.52 -16.13
N LYS A 19 1.11 6.28 -17.31
CA LYS A 19 1.68 6.68 -18.60
C LYS A 19 1.81 8.20 -18.77
N GLN A 20 1.05 8.99 -18.00
CA GLN A 20 1.17 10.45 -17.99
C GLN A 20 2.47 10.91 -17.28
N CYS A 21 2.96 10.14 -16.32
CA CYS A 21 4.21 10.42 -15.61
C CYS A 21 5.44 9.90 -16.37
N HIS A 22 5.40 8.65 -16.85
CA HIS A 22 6.51 8.05 -17.59
C HIS A 22 6.03 6.95 -18.55
N ARG A 23 6.85 6.59 -19.54
CA ARG A 23 6.55 5.44 -20.40
C ARG A 23 6.57 4.15 -19.59
N VAL A 24 5.44 3.47 -19.52
CA VAL A 24 5.29 2.18 -18.82
C VAL A 24 4.56 1.20 -19.71
N VAL A 25 4.97 -0.06 -19.63
CA VAL A 25 4.29 -1.22 -20.22
C VAL A 25 4.08 -2.25 -19.12
N ILE A 26 3.03 -3.07 -19.26
CA ILE A 26 2.80 -4.21 -18.36
C ILE A 26 3.91 -5.24 -18.61
N LEU A 27 4.39 -5.89 -17.56
CA LEU A 27 5.49 -6.85 -17.68
C LEU A 27 5.09 -8.05 -18.55
N GLU A 28 3.87 -8.53 -18.38
CA GLU A 28 3.26 -9.60 -19.17
C GLU A 28 3.25 -9.25 -20.66
N ASP A 29 2.81 -8.03 -21.03
CA ASP A 29 2.84 -7.54 -22.41
C ASP A 29 4.27 -7.46 -22.97
N PHE A 30 5.22 -6.99 -22.16
CA PHE A 30 6.63 -6.95 -22.53
C PHE A 30 7.17 -8.35 -22.80
N MET A 31 6.88 -9.31 -21.92
CA MET A 31 7.34 -10.69 -22.03
C MET A 31 6.76 -11.39 -23.27
N GLU A 32 5.50 -11.11 -23.60
CA GLU A 32 4.84 -11.71 -24.77
C GLU A 32 5.34 -11.09 -26.09
N HIS A 33 5.45 -9.77 -26.17
CA HIS A 33 5.59 -9.07 -27.45
C HIS A 33 6.99 -8.52 -27.75
N LEU A 34 7.78 -8.23 -26.70
CA LEU A 34 9.07 -7.52 -26.81
C LEU A 34 10.27 -8.39 -26.42
N ALA A 35 10.15 -9.16 -25.35
CA ALA A 35 11.24 -10.00 -24.85
C ALA A 35 11.80 -10.97 -25.91
N PRO A 36 11.00 -11.64 -26.77
CA PRO A 36 11.53 -12.55 -27.79
C PRO A 36 12.46 -11.88 -28.83
N LYS A 37 12.37 -10.56 -28.97
CA LYS A 37 13.18 -9.78 -29.93
C LYS A 37 14.38 -9.09 -29.29
N HIS A 38 14.30 -8.80 -27.99
CA HIS A 38 15.22 -7.89 -27.31
C HIS A 38 16.04 -8.54 -26.20
N CYS A 39 15.61 -9.68 -25.67
CA CYS A 39 16.34 -10.40 -24.64
C CYS A 39 17.15 -11.55 -25.26
N MET A 40 18.40 -11.71 -24.83
CA MET A 40 19.30 -12.76 -25.31
C MET A 40 19.35 -13.91 -24.29
N ASP A 41 19.48 -15.15 -24.76
CA ASP A 41 19.58 -16.34 -23.90
C ASP A 41 20.95 -16.40 -23.17
N LYS A 42 21.05 -15.86 -21.95
CA LYS A 42 22.25 -16.01 -21.10
C LYS A 42 21.91 -16.34 -19.65
N LYS A 43 22.10 -17.60 -19.21
CA LYS A 43 21.83 -18.06 -17.82
C LYS A 43 22.25 -17.08 -16.72
N SER A 44 21.33 -16.76 -15.81
CA SER A 44 21.56 -15.98 -14.59
C SER A 44 20.87 -16.58 -13.37
N ASN A 45 21.51 -16.54 -12.19
CA ASN A 45 20.97 -17.07 -10.93
C ASN A 45 20.08 -16.05 -10.18
N MET A 46 19.15 -15.39 -10.87
CA MET A 46 18.25 -14.39 -10.24
C MET A 46 17.21 -14.99 -9.30
N GLY A 47 17.03 -16.31 -9.34
CA GLY A 47 15.91 -17.02 -8.74
C GLY A 47 16.19 -17.72 -7.41
N ASP A 48 17.28 -17.41 -6.71
CA ASP A 48 17.56 -18.10 -5.45
C ASP A 48 16.62 -17.60 -4.33
N GLY A 49 15.79 -18.52 -3.84
CA GLY A 49 14.88 -18.30 -2.73
C GLY A 49 13.51 -17.73 -3.13
N ASN A 50 12.65 -17.60 -2.12
CA ASN A 50 11.30 -17.04 -2.24
C ASN A 50 11.34 -15.56 -1.78
N PRO A 51 10.79 -14.59 -2.55
CA PRO A 51 9.92 -14.73 -3.73
C PRO A 51 10.64 -14.73 -5.09
N PHE A 52 11.96 -14.58 -5.12
CA PHE A 52 12.72 -14.31 -6.35
C PHE A 52 12.59 -15.42 -7.40
N GLY A 53 12.83 -16.68 -7.05
CA GLY A 53 12.71 -17.82 -7.99
C GLY A 53 11.33 -17.94 -8.62
N PRO A 54 10.27 -18.10 -7.80
CA PRO A 54 8.91 -18.20 -8.30
C PRO A 54 8.48 -17.02 -9.20
N PHE A 55 8.97 -15.80 -8.93
CA PHE A 55 8.68 -14.63 -9.76
C PHE A 55 9.30 -14.75 -11.15
N TRP A 56 10.60 -15.05 -11.24
CA TRP A 56 11.30 -15.17 -12.52
C TRP A 56 10.83 -16.39 -13.33
N ASP A 57 10.49 -17.48 -12.65
CA ASP A 57 9.89 -18.68 -13.25
C ASP A 57 8.51 -18.38 -13.85
N HIS A 58 7.69 -17.59 -13.15
CA HIS A 58 6.33 -17.26 -13.60
C HIS A 58 6.31 -16.49 -14.92
N ILE A 59 7.23 -15.55 -15.11
CA ILE A 59 7.28 -14.70 -16.30
C ILE A 59 8.11 -15.30 -17.45
N GLY A 60 8.77 -16.45 -17.24
CA GLY A 60 9.57 -17.12 -18.26
C GLY A 60 10.77 -16.30 -18.76
N ALA A 61 11.40 -15.50 -17.89
CA ALA A 61 12.41 -14.53 -18.30
C ALA A 61 13.69 -15.18 -18.88
N PRO A 62 14.06 -14.86 -20.14
CA PRO A 62 15.38 -15.17 -20.67
C PRO A 62 16.40 -14.29 -19.94
N SER A 63 17.52 -14.91 -19.56
CA SER A 63 18.37 -14.32 -18.55
C SER A 63 19.34 -13.29 -19.15
N THR A 64 19.23 -12.06 -18.67
CA THR A 64 20.23 -11.00 -18.84
C THR A 64 20.19 -10.13 -17.62
N LEU A 65 21.27 -10.12 -16.84
CA LEU A 65 21.47 -9.12 -15.80
C LEU A 65 22.86 -8.50 -15.95
N LEU A 66 22.89 -7.18 -15.78
CA LEU A 66 24.08 -6.48 -15.35
C LEU A 66 23.85 -5.92 -13.96
N PHE A 67 24.78 -6.26 -13.06
CA PHE A 67 24.78 -5.81 -11.69
C PHE A 67 25.52 -4.47 -11.59
N SER A 68 24.88 -3.44 -11.03
CA SER A 68 25.62 -2.29 -10.48
C SER A 68 24.91 -1.72 -9.26
N LEU A 69 25.67 -1.66 -8.16
CA LEU A 69 25.32 -0.96 -6.93
C LEU A 69 25.83 0.49 -7.00
N SER A 70 25.35 1.27 -7.97
CA SER A 70 25.66 2.71 -7.99
C SER A 70 24.43 3.52 -7.66
N ASN A 71 24.47 4.27 -6.55
CA ASN A 71 23.44 5.24 -6.18
C ASN A 71 23.48 6.51 -7.05
N SER A 72 24.39 6.58 -8.02
CA SER A 72 24.47 7.70 -8.96
C SER A 72 23.78 7.34 -10.27
N VAL A 73 22.67 8.04 -10.54
CA VAL A 73 21.96 7.98 -11.82
C VAL A 73 22.90 8.25 -13.00
N PHE A 74 23.86 9.16 -12.83
CA PHE A 74 24.85 9.48 -13.86
C PHE A 74 25.78 8.30 -14.17
N LEU A 75 26.34 7.67 -13.13
CA LEU A 75 27.18 6.48 -13.31
C LEU A 75 26.39 5.30 -13.88
N PHE A 76 25.10 5.19 -13.55
CA PHE A 76 24.22 4.18 -14.09
C PHE A 76 24.04 4.32 -15.61
N PHE A 77 23.72 5.52 -16.12
CA PHE A 77 23.58 5.76 -17.56
C PHE A 77 24.89 5.62 -18.33
N PHE A 78 26.02 6.01 -17.72
CA PHE A 78 27.33 5.83 -18.35
C PHE A 78 27.73 4.35 -18.42
N ARG A 79 27.44 3.59 -17.36
CA ARG A 79 27.80 2.17 -17.28
C ARG A 79 26.86 1.27 -18.08
N PHE A 80 25.61 1.69 -18.30
CA PHE A 80 24.60 0.94 -19.03
C PHE A 80 23.95 1.74 -20.16
N PRO A 81 24.66 1.99 -21.27
CA PRO A 81 24.06 2.67 -22.42
C PRO A 81 22.97 1.81 -23.09
N HIS A 82 21.83 2.44 -23.41
CA HIS A 82 20.65 1.77 -24.00
C HIS A 82 20.92 0.98 -25.29
N LYS A 83 21.95 1.35 -26.08
CA LYS A 83 22.32 0.63 -27.31
C LYS A 83 22.94 -0.74 -27.03
N GLU A 84 23.68 -0.86 -25.93
CA GLU A 84 24.35 -2.11 -25.51
C GLU A 84 23.49 -2.89 -24.52
N HIS A 85 22.63 -2.18 -23.78
CA HIS A 85 21.74 -2.73 -22.75
C HIS A 85 20.30 -2.25 -22.98
N PRO A 86 19.62 -2.80 -24.01
CA PRO A 86 18.24 -2.40 -24.33
C PRO A 86 17.25 -2.80 -23.23
N VAL A 87 17.59 -3.83 -22.44
CA VAL A 87 16.78 -4.33 -21.33
C VAL A 87 17.68 -4.44 -20.09
N LEU A 88 17.32 -3.71 -19.03
CA LEU A 88 17.96 -3.81 -17.72
C LEU A 88 16.98 -4.48 -16.76
N ALA A 89 17.14 -5.79 -16.58
CA ALA A 89 16.45 -6.53 -15.53
C ALA A 89 17.20 -6.36 -14.20
N LEU A 90 16.48 -6.26 -13.09
CA LEU A 90 17.04 -6.09 -11.74
C LEU A 90 16.37 -7.10 -10.78
N PRO A 91 17.09 -7.65 -9.78
CA PRO A 91 16.55 -8.66 -8.88
C PRO A 91 15.47 -8.11 -7.91
N GLY A 92 15.37 -6.79 -7.80
CA GLY A 92 14.37 -6.10 -6.99
C GLY A 92 14.17 -4.68 -7.48
N ALA A 93 13.20 -3.97 -6.88
CA ALA A 93 12.90 -2.60 -7.25
C ALA A 93 14.12 -1.68 -7.02
N PRO A 94 14.55 -0.88 -8.02
CA PRO A 94 15.59 0.13 -7.86
C PRO A 94 15.04 1.36 -7.13
N ALA A 95 14.52 1.15 -5.93
CA ALA A 95 13.84 2.16 -5.12
C ALA A 95 14.24 2.00 -3.65
N GLN A 96 14.16 3.09 -2.90
CA GLN A 96 14.36 3.07 -1.45
C GLN A 96 13.07 2.65 -0.74
N PHE A 97 13.24 2.07 0.45
CA PHE A 97 12.16 1.84 1.41
C PHE A 97 12.56 2.42 2.76
N PRO A 98 11.74 3.31 3.37
CA PRO A 98 10.50 3.89 2.85
C PRO A 98 10.71 4.77 1.60
N ILE A 99 9.62 5.17 0.96
CA ILE A 99 9.64 6.04 -0.22
C ILE A 99 10.25 7.41 0.15
N LEU A 100 11.04 7.98 -0.77
CA LEU A 100 11.59 9.33 -0.61
C LEU A 100 10.48 10.40 -0.65
N GLU A 101 10.68 11.50 0.08
CA GLU A 101 9.69 12.58 0.22
C GLU A 101 9.29 13.16 -1.15
N GLU A 102 10.27 13.39 -2.03
CA GLU A 102 10.04 13.90 -3.38
C GLU A 102 9.18 12.98 -4.26
N HIS A 103 9.05 11.70 -3.91
CA HIS A 103 8.28 10.72 -4.66
C HIS A 103 6.87 10.50 -4.08
N ILE A 104 6.54 11.09 -2.92
CA ILE A 104 5.23 10.92 -2.27
C ILE A 104 4.08 11.33 -3.21
N GLY A 105 4.25 12.43 -3.96
CA GLY A 105 3.26 12.93 -4.90
C GLY A 105 2.91 11.96 -6.03
N LEU A 106 3.79 11.02 -6.36
CA LEU A 106 3.57 10.04 -7.43
C LEU A 106 2.40 9.09 -7.16
N GLN A 107 1.92 9.03 -5.91
CA GLN A 107 0.72 8.29 -5.55
C GLN A 107 -0.53 8.78 -6.33
N GLU A 108 -0.53 10.00 -6.89
CA GLU A 108 -1.64 10.54 -7.70
C GLU A 108 -1.89 9.72 -8.97
N TYR A 109 -0.85 9.06 -9.49
CA TYR A 109 -0.94 8.22 -10.68
C TYR A 109 -1.40 6.78 -10.35
N MET A 110 -1.52 6.41 -9.07
CA MET A 110 -2.04 5.11 -8.65
C MET A 110 -3.56 5.15 -8.53
N VAL A 111 -4.24 5.20 -9.67
CA VAL A 111 -5.70 5.30 -9.72
C VAL A 111 -6.33 3.91 -9.69
N TRP A 112 -7.27 3.69 -8.76
CA TRP A 112 -8.02 2.44 -8.63
C TRP A 112 -8.80 2.08 -9.92
N THR A 113 -8.89 0.79 -10.22
CA THR A 113 -9.75 0.29 -11.31
C THR A 113 -11.23 0.50 -11.00
N GLU A 114 -12.07 0.57 -12.04
CA GLU A 114 -13.53 0.66 -11.86
C GLU A 114 -14.08 -0.49 -11.02
N LYS A 115 -13.52 -1.70 -11.16
CA LYS A 115 -13.85 -2.87 -10.36
C LYS A 115 -13.64 -2.58 -8.86
N MET A 116 -12.45 -2.12 -8.48
CA MET A 116 -12.13 -1.80 -7.08
C MET A 116 -13.02 -0.68 -6.54
N VAL A 117 -13.29 0.34 -7.35
CA VAL A 117 -14.20 1.45 -7.00
C VAL A 117 -15.62 0.92 -6.73
N GLN A 118 -16.16 0.11 -7.64
CA GLN A 118 -17.51 -0.43 -7.51
C GLN A 118 -17.66 -1.33 -6.28
N GLU A 119 -16.69 -2.22 -6.05
CA GLU A 119 -16.67 -3.12 -4.90
C GLU A 119 -16.60 -2.33 -3.58
N GLY A 120 -15.61 -1.43 -3.45
CA GLY A 120 -15.41 -0.65 -2.24
C GLY A 120 -16.57 0.29 -1.93
N GLU A 121 -17.12 0.97 -2.94
CA GLU A 121 -18.32 1.80 -2.78
C GLU A 121 -19.56 0.97 -2.41
N GLY A 122 -19.68 -0.25 -2.94
CA GLY A 122 -20.73 -1.20 -2.57
C GLY A 122 -20.70 -1.52 -1.08
N TYR A 123 -19.53 -1.79 -0.53
CA TYR A 123 -19.34 -1.99 0.91
C TYR A 123 -19.64 -0.73 1.72
N ILE A 124 -19.16 0.44 1.28
CA ILE A 124 -19.38 1.69 2.01
C ILE A 124 -20.87 2.02 2.10
N ARG A 125 -21.63 1.85 0.99
CA ARG A 125 -23.07 2.14 0.95
C ARG A 125 -23.91 1.15 1.76
N SER A 126 -23.55 -0.13 1.72
CA SER A 126 -24.30 -1.16 2.44
C SER A 126 -24.02 -1.16 3.94
N LEU A 127 -22.78 -0.90 4.34
CA LEU A 127 -22.33 -1.10 5.71
C LEU A 127 -21.97 0.18 6.44
N LEU A 128 -21.44 1.23 5.81
CA LEU A 128 -20.69 2.26 6.53
C LEU A 128 -21.31 3.66 6.63
N ASN A 129 -22.47 3.94 6.04
CA ASN A 129 -23.22 5.23 6.10
C ASN A 129 -22.43 6.42 6.70
N ARG A 130 -22.01 7.36 5.85
CA ARG A 130 -21.21 8.53 6.26
C ARG A 130 -21.90 9.40 7.34
N PRO A 131 -21.13 10.07 8.22
CA PRO A 131 -19.67 10.00 8.32
C PRO A 131 -19.19 8.73 9.04
N TYR A 132 -18.07 8.16 8.56
CA TYR A 132 -17.39 7.04 9.21
C TYR A 132 -15.89 7.30 9.39
N VAL A 133 -15.35 6.70 10.45
CA VAL A 133 -13.90 6.70 10.71
C VAL A 133 -13.32 5.36 10.27
N GLY A 134 -12.26 5.41 9.48
CA GLY A 134 -11.46 4.25 9.12
C GLY A 134 -10.28 4.12 10.07
N ILE A 135 -10.10 2.95 10.67
CA ILE A 135 -8.96 2.67 11.55
C ILE A 135 -8.22 1.47 10.99
N LEU A 136 -6.92 1.60 10.78
CA LEU A 136 -6.06 0.46 10.48
C LEU A 136 -5.40 -0.05 11.76
N LEU A 137 -5.74 -1.27 12.17
CA LEU A 137 -5.05 -1.95 13.26
C LEU A 137 -3.92 -2.82 12.70
N ARG A 138 -2.69 -2.55 13.13
CA ARG A 138 -1.51 -3.39 12.82
C ARG A 138 -0.95 -3.96 14.12
N ILE A 139 -1.52 -5.09 14.53
CA ILE A 139 -1.33 -5.72 15.85
C ILE A 139 -1.23 -7.25 15.72
N GLY A 140 -0.88 -7.74 14.52
CA GLY A 140 -0.65 -9.16 14.27
C GLY A 140 0.45 -9.76 15.14
N SER A 141 0.43 -11.09 15.29
CA SER A 141 1.43 -11.86 16.04
C SER A 141 2.88 -11.63 15.52
N ASP A 142 3.00 -11.39 14.22
CA ASP A 142 4.21 -11.00 13.49
C ASP A 142 4.72 -9.57 13.85
N TRP A 143 3.89 -8.77 14.55
CA TRP A 143 4.14 -7.37 14.87
C TRP A 143 4.15 -7.06 16.39
N VAL A 144 4.02 -8.09 17.25
CA VAL A 144 3.75 -7.98 18.71
C VAL A 144 4.76 -7.15 19.51
N SER A 145 5.95 -6.82 18.98
CA SER A 145 6.94 -6.03 19.74
C SER A 145 6.73 -4.51 19.73
N PHE A 146 5.97 -3.94 18.79
CA PHE A 146 5.83 -2.48 18.72
C PHE A 146 4.39 -2.04 18.43
N VAL A 147 3.79 -1.40 19.45
CA VAL A 147 2.53 -0.65 19.41
C VAL A 147 1.26 -1.49 19.64
N CYS A 148 1.07 -1.97 20.88
CA CYS A 148 -0.29 -1.91 21.45
C CYS A 148 -0.60 -0.43 21.71
N PRO A 149 -1.63 0.17 21.08
CA PRO A 149 -2.07 1.50 21.49
C PRO A 149 -2.58 1.39 22.92
N ASP A 150 -2.21 2.33 23.78
CA ASP A 150 -2.98 2.61 24.98
C ASP A 150 -4.32 3.20 24.52
N VAL A 151 -5.26 2.31 24.18
CA VAL A 151 -6.61 2.62 23.69
C VAL A 151 -7.41 3.48 24.67
N ASN A 152 -6.99 3.55 25.93
CA ASN A 152 -7.69 4.27 26.99
C ASN A 152 -7.45 5.79 26.95
N GLY A 153 -6.35 6.26 26.38
CA GLY A 153 -5.96 7.68 26.46
C GLY A 153 -6.54 8.59 25.38
N TRP A 154 -6.98 8.04 24.25
CA TRP A 154 -7.09 8.80 22.98
C TRP A 154 -8.44 8.77 22.28
N PHE A 155 -9.22 7.72 22.52
CA PHE A 155 -10.55 7.56 21.93
C PHE A 155 -11.60 8.61 22.36
N PRO A 156 -11.55 9.23 23.55
CA PRO A 156 -12.58 10.19 23.95
C PRO A 156 -12.65 11.45 23.06
N ILE A 157 -11.58 11.81 22.34
CA ILE A 157 -11.46 13.12 21.69
C ILE A 157 -11.94 13.09 20.24
N VAL A 158 -11.65 12.00 19.52
CA VAL A 158 -12.28 11.71 18.21
C VAL A 158 -13.80 11.57 18.36
N GLN A 159 -14.26 11.02 19.50
CA GLN A 159 -15.69 10.84 19.79
C GLN A 159 -16.45 12.17 20.00
N ILE A 160 -15.82 13.19 20.58
CA ILE A 160 -16.52 14.43 20.99
C ILE A 160 -16.64 15.44 19.83
N GLN A 161 -15.72 15.44 18.86
CA GLN A 161 -15.71 16.47 17.80
C GLN A 161 -16.52 16.15 16.53
N MET A 162 -16.75 14.87 16.19
CA MET A 162 -17.21 14.51 14.83
C MET A 162 -18.65 13.97 14.69
N LYS A 163 -19.44 13.82 15.77
CA LYS A 163 -20.79 13.19 15.72
C LYS A 163 -20.80 11.84 14.96
N ILE A 164 -19.78 11.01 15.14
CA ILE A 164 -19.58 9.77 14.39
C ILE A 164 -20.62 8.72 14.77
N SER A 165 -21.21 8.06 13.76
CA SER A 165 -22.13 6.92 13.96
C SER A 165 -21.51 5.55 13.65
N ARG A 166 -20.45 5.49 12.85
CA ARG A 166 -19.85 4.22 12.35
C ARG A 166 -18.32 4.25 12.32
N ILE A 167 -17.72 3.11 12.65
CA ILE A 167 -16.27 2.89 12.57
C ILE A 167 -16.02 1.66 11.70
N PHE A 168 -15.11 1.81 10.74
CA PHE A 168 -14.55 0.71 9.98
C PHE A 168 -13.19 0.34 10.55
N ILE A 169 -13.00 -0.94 10.83
CA ILE A 169 -11.72 -1.52 11.22
C ILE A 169 -11.18 -2.30 10.01
N GLY A 170 -10.17 -1.73 9.37
CA GLY A 170 -9.33 -2.42 8.41
C GLY A 170 -8.29 -3.27 9.14
N THR A 171 -8.17 -4.51 8.72
CA THR A 171 -7.18 -5.46 9.24
C THR A 171 -6.29 -5.86 8.09
N SER A 172 -4.98 -5.66 8.20
CA SER A 172 -4.07 -6.18 7.18
C SER A 172 -4.27 -7.70 7.06
N VAL A 173 -4.77 -8.16 5.91
CA VAL A 173 -5.11 -9.57 5.63
C VAL A 173 -3.94 -10.53 5.90
N TYR A 174 -2.71 -10.01 5.94
CA TYR A 174 -1.49 -10.77 6.19
C TYR A 174 -1.24 -11.17 7.64
N THR A 175 -2.14 -10.83 8.56
CA THR A 175 -2.00 -11.17 9.97
C THR A 175 -3.26 -11.85 10.45
N ASP A 176 -3.09 -12.96 11.18
CA ASP A 176 -4.11 -13.62 12.02
C ASP A 176 -4.59 -12.70 13.16
N SER A 177 -4.57 -11.39 12.95
CA SER A 177 -4.93 -10.37 13.91
C SER A 177 -6.44 -10.39 14.09
N GLU A 178 -6.86 -10.63 15.32
CA GLU A 178 -8.22 -10.35 15.75
C GLU A 178 -8.57 -8.89 15.41
N SER A 179 -9.79 -8.66 14.93
CA SER A 179 -10.26 -7.32 14.60
C SER A 179 -10.51 -6.45 15.84
N HIS A 180 -10.45 -7.03 17.05
CA HIS A 180 -10.82 -6.44 18.34
C HIS A 180 -12.13 -5.63 18.30
N THR A 181 -13.02 -6.01 17.40
CA THR A 181 -14.27 -5.29 17.15
C THR A 181 -15.14 -5.28 18.39
N ALA A 182 -15.15 -6.35 19.18
CA ALA A 182 -15.92 -6.44 20.43
C ALA A 182 -15.39 -5.48 21.51
N GLU A 183 -14.07 -5.38 21.68
CA GLU A 183 -13.41 -4.49 22.63
C GLU A 183 -13.67 -3.03 22.24
N ILE A 184 -13.47 -2.70 20.97
CA ILE A 184 -13.71 -1.35 20.45
C ILE A 184 -15.20 -0.99 20.57
N GLN A 185 -16.10 -1.92 20.24
CA GLN A 185 -17.54 -1.72 20.37
C GLN A 185 -17.96 -1.44 21.82
N LYS A 186 -17.30 -2.09 22.80
CA LYS A 186 -17.50 -1.83 24.24
C LYS A 186 -17.02 -0.44 24.65
N LEU A 187 -15.89 0.05 24.12
CA LEU A 187 -15.39 1.41 24.40
C LEU A 187 -16.43 2.48 24.08
N PHE A 188 -17.19 2.29 23.00
CA PHE A 188 -18.24 3.23 22.59
C PHE A 188 -19.59 3.03 23.28
N LYS A 189 -19.70 2.10 24.24
CA LYS A 189 -20.94 1.80 24.99
C LYS A 189 -22.15 1.58 24.06
N GLY A 190 -21.93 0.97 22.89
CA GLY A 190 -22.97 0.71 21.88
C GLY A 190 -23.45 1.92 21.07
N LYS A 191 -22.90 3.12 21.29
CA LYS A 191 -23.33 4.35 20.57
C LYS A 191 -22.82 4.47 19.14
N VAL A 192 -21.78 3.72 18.80
CA VAL A 192 -21.13 3.71 17.49
C VAL A 192 -21.10 2.29 16.98
N LYS A 193 -21.50 2.04 15.74
CA LYS A 193 -21.43 0.69 15.15
C LYS A 193 -20.02 0.44 14.61
N VAL A 194 -19.32 -0.55 15.15
CA VAL A 194 -17.98 -0.96 14.71
C VAL A 194 -18.12 -2.14 13.76
N MET A 195 -17.46 -2.08 12.61
CA MET A 195 -17.51 -3.15 11.59
C MET A 195 -16.12 -3.46 11.07
N SER A 196 -15.89 -4.72 10.76
CA SER A 196 -14.72 -5.22 10.04
C SER A 196 -15.22 -6.20 8.98
N LEU A 197 -14.65 -6.09 7.79
CA LEU A 197 -15.09 -6.88 6.63
C LEU A 197 -14.31 -8.17 6.43
N GLN A 198 -13.05 -8.21 6.87
CA GLN A 198 -12.07 -9.26 6.51
C GLN A 198 -12.20 -9.67 5.03
N PRO A 199 -12.01 -8.71 4.10
CA PRO A 199 -12.19 -8.97 2.67
C PRO A 199 -11.14 -9.96 2.14
N ASP A 200 -11.46 -10.62 1.02
CA ASP A 200 -10.56 -11.55 0.33
C ASP A 200 -9.26 -10.86 -0.15
N THR A 201 -9.30 -9.54 -0.37
CA THR A 201 -8.13 -8.74 -0.79
C THR A 201 -7.87 -7.59 0.17
N ALA A 202 -6.59 -7.36 0.50
CA ALA A 202 -6.19 -6.24 1.35
C ALA A 202 -6.42 -4.87 0.68
N GLN A 203 -6.50 -4.84 -0.65
CA GLN A 203 -6.76 -3.66 -1.45
C GLN A 203 -8.16 -3.09 -1.20
N THR A 204 -9.16 -3.94 -0.92
CA THR A 204 -10.50 -3.50 -0.53
C THR A 204 -10.45 -2.71 0.78
N ASP A 205 -9.67 -3.16 1.77
CA ASP A 205 -9.45 -2.41 3.00
C ASP A 205 -8.74 -1.06 2.74
N LEU A 206 -7.69 -1.05 1.91
CA LEU A 206 -7.01 0.19 1.53
C LEU A 206 -7.98 1.20 0.92
N TYR A 207 -8.83 0.74 -0.01
CA TYR A 207 -9.83 1.59 -0.65
C TYR A 207 -10.80 2.19 0.37
N ILE A 208 -11.41 1.35 1.21
CA ILE A 208 -12.41 1.80 2.21
C ILE A 208 -11.78 2.77 3.22
N LEU A 209 -10.55 2.52 3.65
CA LEU A 209 -9.80 3.43 4.53
C LEU A 209 -9.48 4.76 3.84
N GLY A 210 -9.08 4.70 2.55
CA GLY A 210 -8.84 5.86 1.70
C GLY A 210 -10.07 6.76 1.60
N GLN A 211 -11.26 6.17 1.49
CA GLN A 211 -12.55 6.88 1.39
C GLN A 211 -13.13 7.39 2.72
N ALA A 212 -12.54 7.08 3.88
CA ALA A 212 -13.09 7.46 5.18
C ALA A 212 -13.19 8.97 5.41
N ASP A 213 -14.15 9.42 6.20
CA ASP A 213 -14.28 10.85 6.55
C ASP A 213 -13.12 11.29 7.47
N HIS A 214 -12.59 10.36 8.27
CA HIS A 214 -11.33 10.51 8.99
C HIS A 214 -10.60 9.17 9.03
N PHE A 215 -9.27 9.18 8.91
CA PHE A 215 -8.43 7.97 8.95
C PHE A 215 -7.52 7.98 10.19
N ILE A 216 -7.42 6.85 10.88
CA ILE A 216 -6.47 6.62 11.96
C ILE A 216 -5.54 5.47 11.58
N GLY A 217 -4.28 5.80 11.31
CA GLY A 217 -3.26 4.84 10.89
C GLY A 217 -2.25 4.48 11.98
N ASN A 218 -1.41 3.50 11.68
CA ASN A 218 -0.19 3.18 12.43
C ASN A 218 1.01 3.85 11.74
N CYS A 219 1.77 4.66 12.49
CA CYS A 219 2.87 5.46 11.94
C CYS A 219 4.03 4.66 11.33
N VAL A 220 4.21 3.39 11.71
CA VAL A 220 5.32 2.54 11.23
C VAL A 220 4.87 1.63 10.08
N SER A 221 3.58 1.62 9.76
CA SER A 221 3.02 0.72 8.75
C SER A 221 3.07 1.33 7.35
N SER A 222 3.78 0.69 6.42
CA SER A 222 3.74 1.05 4.99
C SER A 222 2.35 0.91 4.37
N PHE A 223 1.48 0.06 4.94
CA PHE A 223 0.07 -0.07 4.58
C PHE A 223 -0.72 1.18 4.98
N SER A 224 -0.47 1.74 6.18
CA SER A 224 -1.01 3.05 6.56
C SER A 224 -0.44 4.18 5.70
N ALA A 225 0.84 4.11 5.34
CA ALA A 225 1.48 5.11 4.49
C ALA A 225 0.82 5.17 3.10
N PHE A 226 0.42 4.03 2.51
CA PHE A 226 -0.36 4.02 1.26
C PHE A 226 -1.65 4.85 1.39
N VAL A 227 -2.45 4.57 2.43
CA VAL A 227 -3.71 5.29 2.68
C VAL A 227 -3.45 6.78 2.94
N LYS A 228 -2.43 7.12 3.74
CA LYS A 228 -2.06 8.52 4.03
C LYS A 228 -1.73 9.28 2.74
N ARG A 229 -0.90 8.73 1.85
CA ARG A 229 -0.53 9.38 0.60
C ARG A 229 -1.74 9.63 -0.31
N GLU A 230 -2.61 8.63 -0.47
CA GLU A 230 -3.87 8.81 -1.23
C GLU A 230 -4.71 9.95 -0.63
N ARG A 231 -4.86 9.95 0.69
CA ARG A 231 -5.65 10.95 1.40
C ARG A 231 -5.06 12.36 1.31
N ASP A 232 -3.74 12.51 1.35
CA ASP A 232 -3.07 13.80 1.26
C ASP A 232 -3.28 14.48 -0.09
N ILE A 233 -3.19 13.71 -1.18
CA ILE A 233 -3.50 14.19 -2.55
C ILE A 233 -4.93 14.75 -2.61
N HIS A 234 -5.86 14.08 -1.94
CA HIS A 234 -7.27 14.49 -1.88
C HIS A 234 -7.61 15.40 -0.69
N ARG A 235 -6.61 15.87 0.07
CA ARG A 235 -6.77 16.72 1.26
C ARG A 235 -7.74 16.16 2.30
N ARG A 236 -7.75 14.85 2.51
CA ARG A 236 -8.60 14.15 3.48
C ARG A 236 -7.88 14.02 4.82
N PRO A 237 -8.56 14.26 5.96
CA PRO A 237 -7.90 14.33 7.26
C PRO A 237 -7.45 12.96 7.74
N SER A 238 -6.26 12.88 8.33
CA SER A 238 -5.67 11.66 8.86
C SER A 238 -5.01 11.94 10.21
N SER A 239 -4.95 10.93 11.07
CA SER A 239 -4.25 10.96 12.36
C SER A 239 -3.52 9.63 12.57
N PHE A 240 -2.57 9.60 13.51
CA PHE A 240 -1.82 8.38 13.81
C PHE A 240 -1.80 8.08 15.29
N PHE A 241 -1.88 6.79 15.63
CA PHE A 241 -1.69 6.35 17.00
C PHE A 241 -0.37 6.90 17.57
N ARG A 242 -0.44 7.49 18.78
CA ARG A 242 0.69 8.02 19.56
C ARG A 242 1.33 9.32 19.05
N MET A 243 0.84 9.93 17.96
CA MET A 243 1.42 11.18 17.40
C MET A 243 0.59 12.45 17.73
N ASP A 244 -0.74 12.42 17.60
CA ASP A 244 -1.61 13.61 17.75
C ASP A 244 -2.22 13.81 19.17
N TYR A 245 -1.44 14.27 20.15
CA TYR A 245 -2.03 14.68 21.43
C TYR A 245 -2.83 16.00 21.30
N PRO A 246 -4.07 16.08 21.82
CA PRO A 246 -4.80 17.34 21.86
C PRO A 246 -4.10 18.33 22.80
N GLY A 247 -3.72 19.49 22.25
CA GLY A 247 -3.13 20.60 23.00
C GLY A 247 -1.72 21.01 22.58
N LYS A 248 -1.05 20.25 21.69
CA LYS A 248 0.22 20.70 21.08
C LYS A 248 0.06 20.91 19.59
N ARG A 249 -0.24 22.15 19.17
CA ARG A 249 0.15 22.60 17.82
C ARG A 249 1.69 22.57 17.78
N LYS A 250 2.27 21.61 17.08
CA LYS A 250 3.68 21.67 16.68
C LYS A 250 3.73 21.71 15.16
N GLY A 251 4.35 22.77 14.64
CA GLY A 251 4.56 22.94 13.23
C GLY A 251 5.60 21.96 12.68
N LYS A 252 5.40 21.59 11.42
CA LYS A 252 6.42 21.05 10.48
C LYS A 252 7.29 19.89 10.99
N GLU A 253 6.67 18.85 11.56
CA GLU A 253 7.28 17.52 11.64
C GLU A 253 6.23 16.47 11.22
N GLU A 254 5.83 16.49 9.95
CA GLU A 254 5.16 15.36 9.29
C GLU A 254 6.10 14.89 8.17
N LEU A 255 7.07 14.04 8.53
CA LEU A 255 7.84 13.26 7.56
C LEU A 255 8.02 11.84 8.10
N LEU A 256 7.15 10.94 7.62
CA LEU A 256 7.32 9.50 7.56
C LEU A 256 6.75 9.00 6.23
#